data_AF-A0A3D9IG78-F1
#
_entry.id   AF-A0A3D9IG78-F1
#
_cell.length_a   1.000
_cell.length_b   1.000
_cell.length_c   1.000
_cell.angle_alpha   90.00
_cell.angle_beta   90.00
_cell.angle_gamma   90.00
#
_symmetry.space_group_name_H-M   'P 1'
#
loop_
_entity.id
_entity.type
_entity.pdbx_description
1 polymer ?
#
loop_
_entity_poly.entity_id
_entity_poly.type
_entity_poly.pdbx_seq_one_letter_code
_entity_poly.pdbx_strand_id
1 'polypeptide(L)'
;MRVDAPPNLGHVRIDLDGEETLQLLHPKALLAFHGDPRHREDRFMDLSGMYRKRKLIKSELRGPASLILGMMPGCLMEVVDIPEDSNLLFDFRHVLFYTDGMTMKSRVQTFKNAWITRELVRMRFSGPGRIGLLSSGSIATLQLDPYVPLFVEAGSLVAYPENASIKLSVYGNPLATQHMNVQWEMTGTGPILMQTGFRDSALEDQIHKDSIVRRTLRELLPFGGVYIR
;
A
#
# COMPACT_ATOMS: atom_id res chain seq x y z
N MET A 1 -2.41 22.07 1.99
CA MET A 1 -2.34 20.87 1.15
C MET A 1 -3.73 20.29 1.01
N ARG A 2 -4.29 20.50 -0.18
CA ARG A 2 -5.53 19.88 -0.64
C ARG A 2 -5.16 18.66 -1.49
N VAL A 3 -5.71 17.50 -1.15
CA VAL A 3 -5.51 16.27 -1.91
C VAL A 3 -6.87 15.84 -2.43
N ASP A 4 -7.07 15.95 -3.75
CA ASP A 4 -8.28 15.48 -4.41
C ASP A 4 -7.98 14.11 -5.03
N ALA A 5 -8.47 13.03 -4.40
CA ALA A 5 -8.35 11.65 -4.90
C ALA A 5 -9.71 11.13 -5.38
N PRO A 6 -10.05 11.27 -6.68
CA PRO A 6 -11.31 10.77 -7.22
C PRO A 6 -11.34 9.23 -7.32
N PRO A 7 -12.53 8.60 -7.39
CA PRO A 7 -12.64 7.14 -7.50
C PRO A 7 -12.08 6.66 -8.86
N ASN A 8 -11.01 5.86 -8.80
CA ASN A 8 -10.35 5.18 -9.92
C ASN A 8 -9.87 6.07 -11.09
N LEU A 9 -9.27 7.23 -10.79
CA LEU A 9 -8.32 7.78 -11.76
C LEU A 9 -6.98 7.07 -11.57
N GLY A 10 -6.40 6.55 -12.64
CA GLY A 10 -5.05 5.95 -12.63
C GLY A 10 -3.91 6.91 -12.26
N HIS A 11 -4.24 8.06 -11.65
CA HIS A 11 -3.33 9.06 -11.14
C HIS A 11 -3.94 9.80 -9.94
N VAL A 12 -3.07 10.46 -9.19
CA VAL A 12 -3.42 11.36 -8.09
C VAL A 12 -2.84 12.74 -8.39
N ARG A 13 -3.64 13.79 -8.16
CA ARG A 13 -3.19 15.18 -8.22
C ARG A 13 -2.93 15.69 -6.81
N ILE A 14 -1.79 16.34 -6.62
CA ILE A 14 -1.42 16.99 -5.37
C ILE A 14 -1.02 18.43 -5.68
N ASP A 15 -1.63 19.39 -5.01
CA ASP A 15 -1.26 20.80 -5.07
C ASP A 15 -0.60 21.19 -3.74
N LEU A 16 0.61 21.76 -3.83
CA LEU A 16 1.41 22.27 -2.73
C LEU A 16 1.37 23.79 -2.77
N ASP A 17 0.84 24.42 -1.73
CA ASP A 17 0.71 25.87 -1.63
C ASP A 17 1.83 26.47 -0.77
N GLY A 18 2.23 27.71 -1.04
CA GLY A 18 3.21 28.44 -0.22
C GLY A 18 4.50 27.65 0.04
N GLU A 19 4.86 27.45 1.30
CA GLU A 19 6.07 26.72 1.73
C GLU A 19 5.80 25.23 2.05
N GLU A 20 4.67 24.67 1.60
CA GLU A 20 4.33 23.27 1.88
C GLU A 20 5.34 22.31 1.28
N THR A 21 5.70 21.28 2.05
CA THR A 21 6.66 20.27 1.62
C THR A 21 6.04 18.87 1.67
N LEU A 22 6.37 18.07 0.65
CA LEU A 22 5.98 16.68 0.51
C LEU A 22 7.22 15.81 0.31
N GLN A 23 7.29 14.70 1.04
CA GLN A 23 8.34 13.71 0.89
C GLN A 23 7.78 12.50 0.12
N LEU A 24 8.12 12.39 -1.17
CA LEU A 24 7.70 11.30 -2.05
C LEU A 24 8.70 10.15 -2.00
N LEU A 25 8.27 8.97 -1.55
CA LEU A 25 9.11 7.79 -1.38
C LEU A 25 9.29 6.97 -2.65
N HIS A 26 8.44 7.20 -3.66
CA HIS A 26 8.55 6.60 -4.99
C HIS A 26 8.65 7.67 -6.08
N PRO A 27 9.82 8.32 -6.27
CA PRO A 27 10.01 9.40 -7.24
C PRO A 27 9.58 9.07 -8.67
N LYS A 28 9.68 7.79 -9.07
CA LYS A 28 9.28 7.32 -10.41
C LYS A 28 7.76 7.36 -10.64
N ALA A 29 6.96 7.48 -9.59
CA ALA A 29 5.53 7.69 -9.71
C ALA A 29 5.18 9.13 -10.16
N LEU A 30 6.10 10.08 -10.02
CA LEU A 30 5.87 11.46 -10.46
C LEU A 30 5.88 11.55 -12.00
N LEU A 31 4.69 11.69 -12.59
CA LEU A 31 4.49 11.80 -14.03
C LEU A 31 4.63 13.24 -14.53
N ALA A 32 4.17 14.21 -13.73
CA ALA A 32 4.28 15.62 -14.06
C ALA A 32 4.54 16.45 -12.80
N PHE A 33 5.39 17.47 -12.95
CA PHE A 33 5.69 18.47 -11.94
C PHE A 33 5.57 19.86 -12.59
N HIS A 34 4.75 20.72 -11.99
CA HIS A 34 4.55 22.09 -12.45
C HIS A 34 4.88 23.05 -11.30
N GLY A 35 6.03 23.71 -11.40
CA GLY A 35 6.57 24.60 -10.37
C GLY A 35 8.02 24.98 -10.70
N ASP A 36 8.68 25.73 -9.82
CA ASP A 36 10.11 26.01 -9.95
C ASP A 36 10.90 24.69 -9.87
N PRO A 37 11.79 24.38 -10.84
CA PRO A 37 12.61 23.16 -10.78
C PRO A 37 13.45 23.03 -9.49
N ARG A 38 13.79 24.15 -8.84
CA ARG A 38 14.51 24.19 -7.55
C ARG A 38 13.66 23.71 -6.37
N HIS A 39 12.35 23.59 -6.55
CA HIS A 39 11.44 23.05 -5.54
C HIS A 39 11.38 21.52 -5.55
N ARG A 40 12.24 20.85 -6.32
CA ARG A 40 12.45 19.41 -6.22
C ARG A 40 13.88 19.09 -5.86
N GLU A 41 14.06 18.26 -4.84
CA GLU A 41 15.36 17.73 -4.47
C GLU A 41 15.28 16.21 -4.23
N ASP A 42 16.06 15.44 -4.99
CA ASP A 42 16.12 13.99 -4.84
C ASP A 42 17.28 13.62 -3.90
N ARG A 43 17.00 12.80 -2.89
CA ARG A 43 17.99 12.37 -1.88
C ARG A 43 17.98 10.86 -1.72
N PHE A 44 19.14 10.28 -1.44
CA PHE A 44 19.20 8.89 -1.01
C PHE A 44 18.57 8.73 0.38
N MET A 45 17.83 7.64 0.54
CA MET A 45 17.28 7.25 1.82
C MET A 45 18.32 6.49 2.64
N ASP A 46 18.46 6.87 3.90
CA ASP A 46 19.23 6.12 4.89
C ASP A 46 18.28 5.18 5.65
N LEU A 47 18.05 3.99 5.10
CA LEU A 47 17.22 2.96 5.71
C LEU A 47 18.10 1.88 6.33
N SER A 48 18.38 2.03 7.62
CA SER A 48 19.09 1.01 8.40
C SER A 48 18.33 -0.33 8.38
N GLY A 49 19.07 -1.43 8.23
CA GLY A 49 18.52 -2.79 8.30
C GLY A 49 17.87 -3.34 7.01
N MET A 50 17.78 -2.58 5.92
CA MET A 50 17.28 -3.12 4.64
C MET A 50 18.34 -3.99 3.94
N TYR A 51 18.05 -5.28 3.80
CA TYR A 51 18.97 -6.31 3.27
C TYR A 51 19.20 -6.23 1.74
N ARG A 52 18.84 -5.14 1.05
CA ARG A 52 19.13 -4.96 -0.38
C ARG A 52 19.81 -3.62 -0.67
N LYS A 53 21.02 -3.73 -1.24
CA LYS A 53 21.96 -2.69 -1.74
C LYS A 53 21.40 -1.70 -2.79
N ARG A 54 20.08 -1.57 -2.97
CA ARG A 54 19.54 -0.54 -3.86
C ARG A 54 19.37 0.73 -3.04
N LYS A 55 20.23 1.72 -3.28
CA LYS A 55 20.06 3.06 -2.70
C LYS A 55 18.68 3.56 -3.12
N LEU A 56 17.72 3.52 -2.20
CA LEU A 56 16.39 4.07 -2.43
C LEU A 56 16.51 5.59 -2.50
N ILE A 57 15.75 6.19 -3.38
CA ILE A 57 15.73 7.64 -3.59
C ILE A 57 14.35 8.11 -3.14
N LYS A 58 14.32 9.19 -2.37
CA LYS A 58 13.11 9.96 -2.10
C LYS A 58 13.23 11.34 -2.75
N SER A 59 12.11 11.94 -3.11
CA SER A 59 12.04 13.32 -3.59
C SER A 59 11.39 14.19 -2.53
N GLU A 60 12.06 15.27 -2.17
CA GLU A 60 11.46 16.40 -1.49
C GLU A 60 10.87 17.34 -2.54
N LEU A 61 9.59 17.67 -2.41
CA LEU A 61 8.85 18.54 -3.31
C LEU A 61 8.29 19.70 -2.49
N ARG A 62 8.52 20.94 -2.94
CA ARG A 62 8.13 22.17 -2.23
C ARG A 62 7.12 23.00 -3.04
N GLY A 63 6.24 23.69 -2.34
CA GLY A 63 5.32 24.66 -2.92
C GLY A 63 6.00 25.96 -3.35
N PRO A 64 5.31 26.82 -4.12
CA PRO A 64 4.08 26.52 -4.84
C PRO A 64 4.35 25.58 -6.02
N ALA A 65 3.64 24.45 -6.09
CA ALA A 65 3.78 23.45 -7.15
C ALA A 65 2.54 22.54 -7.29
N SER A 66 2.35 21.99 -8.49
CA SER A 66 1.31 20.98 -8.78
C SER A 66 1.95 19.70 -9.31
N LEU A 67 1.47 18.56 -8.83
CA LEU A 67 2.06 17.24 -9.05
C LEU A 67 1.01 16.30 -9.62
N ILE A 68 1.39 15.47 -10.60
CA ILE A 68 0.62 14.30 -11.03
C ILE A 68 1.42 13.04 -10.72
N LEU A 69 0.88 12.19 -9.84
CA LEU A 69 1.45 10.88 -9.51
C LEU A 69 0.67 9.79 -10.24
N GLY A 70 1.36 8.91 -10.96
CA GLY A 70 0.76 7.75 -11.61
C GLY A 70 0.50 6.63 -10.62
N MET A 71 -0.69 6.01 -10.69
CA MET A 71 -1.03 4.83 -9.90
C MET A 71 -0.76 3.56 -10.70
N MET A 72 -0.28 2.52 -10.02
CA MET A 72 -0.20 1.20 -10.64
C MET A 72 -1.60 0.68 -10.95
N PRO A 73 -1.82 -0.02 -12.08
CA PRO A 73 -3.12 -0.62 -12.37
C PRO A 73 -3.63 -1.49 -11.22
N GLY A 74 -4.90 -1.31 -10.86
CA GLY A 74 -5.54 -2.05 -9.76
C GLY A 74 -5.11 -1.62 -8.35
N CYS A 75 -4.32 -0.55 -8.22
CA CYS A 75 -4.00 0.06 -6.94
C CYS A 75 -4.79 1.35 -6.71
N LEU A 76 -5.19 1.56 -5.46
CA LEU A 76 -5.79 2.80 -4.97
C LEU A 76 -4.79 3.53 -4.08
N MET A 77 -5.01 4.84 -3.95
CA MET A 77 -4.33 5.66 -2.95
C MET A 77 -5.33 6.22 -1.96
N GLU A 78 -5.04 6.04 -0.67
CA GLU A 78 -5.78 6.64 0.43
C GLU A 78 -4.85 7.54 1.25
N VAL A 79 -5.38 8.64 1.79
CA VAL A 79 -4.61 9.53 2.67
C VAL A 79 -5.04 9.30 4.11
N VAL A 80 -4.08 9.00 4.98
CA VAL A 80 -4.32 8.74 6.39
C VAL A 80 -3.64 9.81 7.24
N ASP A 81 -4.39 10.38 8.18
CA ASP A 81 -3.86 11.27 9.21
C ASP A 81 -3.06 10.46 10.23
N ILE A 82 -1.85 10.94 10.52
CA ILE A 82 -0.96 10.39 11.54
C ILE A 82 -0.93 11.39 12.69
N PRO A 83 -1.47 11.05 13.87
CA PRO A 83 -1.36 11.89 15.05
C PRO A 83 0.06 11.83 15.64
N GLU A 84 0.38 12.82 16.46
CA GLU A 84 1.70 12.99 17.08
C GLU A 84 2.16 11.76 17.87
N ASP A 85 1.22 11.10 18.56
CA ASP A 85 1.43 9.92 19.39
C ASP A 85 1.28 8.59 18.64
N SER A 86 1.12 8.61 17.32
CA SER A 86 0.96 7.41 16.50
C SER A 86 2.08 6.42 16.74
N ASN A 87 1.71 5.18 17.06
CA ASN A 87 2.60 4.05 17.26
C ASN A 87 2.53 3.02 16.12
N LEU A 88 1.95 3.40 14.98
CA LEU A 88 1.80 2.49 13.85
C LEU A 88 3.14 2.25 13.12
N LEU A 89 3.36 0.98 12.80
CA LEU A 89 4.44 0.49 11.96
C LEU A 89 3.87 0.14 10.59
N PHE A 90 4.38 0.81 9.55
CA PHE A 90 3.95 0.63 8.18
C PHE A 90 4.91 -0.27 7.42
N ASP A 91 4.39 -1.06 6.48
CA ASP A 91 5.21 -1.53 5.37
C ASP A 91 5.66 -0.35 4.52
N PHE A 92 6.96 -0.22 4.28
CA PHE A 92 7.49 0.83 3.41
C PHE A 92 6.89 0.80 2.00
N ARG A 93 6.59 -0.39 1.44
CA ARG A 93 6.08 -0.54 0.06
C ARG A 93 4.68 0.05 -0.13
N HIS A 94 3.94 0.19 0.96
CA HIS A 94 2.62 0.78 0.95
C HIS A 94 2.66 2.30 1.15
N VAL A 95 3.81 2.91 1.39
CA VAL A 95 3.89 4.36 1.63
C VAL A 95 4.36 5.09 0.39
N LEU A 96 3.46 5.86 -0.22
CA LEU A 96 3.76 6.67 -1.40
C LEU A 96 4.45 7.98 -1.01
N PHE A 97 3.89 8.71 -0.06
CA PHE A 97 4.41 9.99 0.42
C PHE A 97 4.07 10.25 1.88
N TYR A 98 4.75 11.22 2.50
CA TYR A 98 4.33 11.84 3.76
C TYR A 98 4.54 13.36 3.72
N THR A 99 3.77 14.09 4.53
CA THR A 99 3.84 15.56 4.60
C THR A 99 4.98 16.06 5.48
N ASP A 100 5.25 17.35 5.37
CA ASP A 100 6.17 18.05 6.25
C ASP A 100 5.82 17.91 7.75
N GLY A 101 6.81 18.14 8.61
CA GLY A 101 6.70 18.00 10.07
C GLY A 101 6.75 16.55 10.57
N MET A 102 6.68 15.57 9.69
CA MET A 102 6.77 14.16 10.05
C MET A 102 8.21 13.64 10.00
N THR A 103 8.53 12.75 10.94
CA THR A 103 9.78 11.99 10.98
C THR A 103 9.52 10.54 10.65
N MET A 104 10.40 9.94 9.87
CA MET A 104 10.33 8.54 9.47
C MET A 104 11.52 7.78 10.06
N LYS A 105 11.27 6.69 10.79
CA LYS A 105 12.31 5.86 11.42
C LYS A 105 12.13 4.39 11.07
N SER A 106 13.20 3.74 10.64
CA SER A 106 13.22 2.29 10.45
C SER A 106 13.11 1.56 11.78
N ARG A 107 12.31 0.48 11.80
CA ARG A 107 12.20 -0.47 12.91
C ARG A 107 12.49 -1.86 12.38
N VAL A 108 13.64 -2.40 12.81
CA VAL A 108 14.02 -3.78 12.51
C VAL A 108 13.30 -4.70 13.47
N GLN A 109 12.56 -5.66 12.94
CA GLN A 109 11.77 -6.59 13.73
C GLN A 109 12.57 -7.86 14.01
N THR A 110 12.54 -8.34 15.25
CA THR A 110 13.36 -9.47 15.72
C THR A 110 12.74 -10.83 15.43
N PHE A 111 12.00 -10.98 14.32
CA PHE A 111 11.27 -12.20 14.03
C PHE A 111 12.20 -13.37 13.73
N LYS A 112 12.02 -14.47 14.47
CA LYS A 112 12.71 -15.75 14.21
C LYS A 112 12.41 -16.33 12.82
N ASN A 113 11.32 -15.90 12.18
CA ASN A 113 10.88 -16.37 10.85
C ASN A 113 11.11 -15.36 9.72
N ALA A 114 11.98 -14.37 9.93
CA ALA A 114 12.32 -13.30 8.98
C ALA A 114 12.61 -13.76 7.53
N TRP A 115 13.11 -14.98 7.37
CA TRP A 115 13.46 -15.53 6.06
C TRP A 115 12.24 -15.81 5.18
N ILE A 116 11.06 -16.04 5.78
CA ILE A 116 9.82 -16.38 5.09
C ILE A 116 9.15 -15.14 4.49
N THR A 117 9.04 -14.06 5.28
CA THR A 117 8.34 -12.83 4.85
C THR A 117 9.24 -11.88 4.07
N ARG A 118 10.57 -12.08 4.09
CA ARG A 118 11.58 -11.21 3.45
C ARG A 118 11.52 -9.74 3.90
N GLU A 119 10.77 -9.45 4.96
CA GLU A 119 10.42 -8.10 5.41
C GLU A 119 10.74 -7.96 6.89
N LEU A 120 11.94 -7.43 7.13
CA LEU A 120 12.48 -7.19 8.46
C LEU A 120 12.33 -5.75 8.92
N VAL A 121 11.98 -4.83 8.01
CA VAL A 121 11.99 -3.40 8.28
C VAL A 121 10.59 -2.85 8.09
N ARG A 122 10.02 -2.31 9.17
CA ARG A 122 8.82 -1.48 9.13
C ARG A 122 9.21 -0.03 9.37
N MET A 123 8.37 0.89 8.93
CA MET A 123 8.58 2.31 9.10
C MET A 123 7.64 2.85 10.16
N ARG A 124 8.20 3.47 11.19
CA ARG A 124 7.43 4.30 12.10
C ARG A 124 7.44 5.72 11.58
N PHE A 125 6.27 6.32 11.50
CA PHE A 125 6.11 7.74 11.24
C PHE A 125 5.70 8.44 12.53
N SER A 126 6.22 9.64 12.79
CA SER A 126 5.94 10.40 14.02
C SER A 126 5.84 11.89 13.74
N GLY A 127 4.96 12.57 14.47
CA GLY A 127 4.52 13.95 14.25
C GLY A 127 3.03 13.98 13.97
N PRO A 128 2.35 15.14 14.00
CA PRO A 128 1.11 15.27 13.26
C PRO A 128 1.43 15.40 11.76
N GLY A 129 0.68 14.72 10.90
CA GLY A 129 0.81 14.88 9.45
C GLY A 129 -0.02 13.87 8.68
N ARG A 130 0.22 13.74 7.38
CA ARG A 130 -0.52 12.83 6.49
C ARG A 130 0.40 11.92 5.71
N ILE A 131 -0.04 10.68 5.52
CA ILE A 131 0.63 9.68 4.70
C ILE A 131 -0.29 9.29 3.54
N GLY A 132 0.26 9.27 2.33
CA GLY A 132 -0.39 8.65 1.17
C GLY A 132 -0.06 7.17 1.14
N LEU A 133 -1.07 6.32 1.33
CA LEU A 133 -0.95 4.86 1.30
C LEU A 133 -1.36 4.32 -0.07
N LEU A 134 -0.56 3.40 -0.61
CA LEU A 134 -0.85 2.65 -1.81
C LEU A 134 -1.29 1.24 -1.44
N SER A 135 -2.41 0.80 -1.99
CA SER A 135 -2.97 -0.54 -1.74
C SER A 135 -3.59 -1.14 -2.98
N SER A 136 -3.63 -2.48 -3.05
CA SER A 136 -4.55 -3.16 -3.98
C SER A 136 -5.92 -3.19 -3.33
N GLY A 137 -6.95 -2.70 -4.00
CA GLY A 137 -8.25 -2.46 -3.36
C GLY A 137 -8.18 -1.32 -2.35
N SER A 138 -9.13 -1.27 -1.41
CA SER A 138 -9.22 -0.25 -0.37
C SER A 138 -8.43 -0.66 0.88
N ILE A 139 -8.26 0.27 1.81
CA ILE A 139 -7.76 -0.02 3.16
C ILE A 139 -8.93 -0.33 4.09
N ALA A 140 -8.92 -1.52 4.69
CA ALA A 140 -9.78 -1.88 5.80
C ALA A 140 -9.04 -1.68 7.13
N THR A 141 -9.76 -1.17 8.13
CA THR A 141 -9.26 -1.00 9.50
C THR A 141 -9.93 -2.00 10.42
N LEU A 142 -9.14 -2.74 11.19
CA LEU A 142 -9.63 -3.65 12.24
C LEU A 142 -8.96 -3.29 13.57
N GLN A 143 -9.65 -3.50 14.68
CA GLN A 143 -9.08 -3.26 16.02
C GLN A 143 -8.51 -4.55 16.59
N LEU A 144 -7.29 -4.47 17.15
CA LEU A 144 -6.72 -5.57 17.92
C LEU A 144 -7.39 -5.68 19.29
N ASP A 145 -7.51 -6.93 19.74
CA ASP A 145 -7.87 -7.28 21.10
C ASP A 145 -6.64 -7.81 21.86
N PRO A 146 -6.45 -7.47 23.15
CA PRO A 146 -5.30 -7.95 23.92
C PRO A 146 -5.27 -9.46 24.16
N TYR A 147 -6.44 -10.12 24.11
CA TYR A 147 -6.62 -11.52 24.51
C TYR A 147 -7.16 -12.40 23.38
N VAL A 148 -7.95 -11.83 22.45
CA VAL A 148 -8.53 -12.55 21.32
C VAL A 148 -7.65 -12.37 20.08
N PRO A 149 -7.08 -13.46 19.53
CA PRO A 149 -6.21 -13.36 18.36
C PRO A 149 -6.99 -12.97 17.11
N LEU A 150 -6.46 -12.00 16.38
CA LEU A 150 -6.86 -11.67 15.02
C LEU A 150 -5.89 -12.34 14.04
N PHE A 151 -6.43 -12.98 12.99
CA PHE A 151 -5.64 -13.58 11.93
C PHE A 151 -5.77 -12.77 10.64
N VAL A 152 -4.64 -12.30 10.11
CA VAL A 152 -4.58 -11.42 8.93
C VAL A 152 -3.66 -12.04 7.90
N GLU A 153 -4.07 -12.06 6.62
CA GLU A 153 -3.21 -12.59 5.56
C GLU A 153 -1.91 -11.77 5.47
N ALA A 154 -0.77 -12.47 5.43
CA ALA A 154 0.52 -11.84 5.68
C ALA A 154 0.89 -10.75 4.65
N GLY A 155 0.53 -10.95 3.38
CA GLY A 155 0.75 -10.00 2.29
C GLY A 155 -0.25 -8.84 2.24
N SER A 156 -1.34 -8.91 3.03
CA SER A 156 -2.38 -7.89 3.08
C SER A 156 -2.17 -6.87 4.18
N LEU A 157 -1.26 -7.13 5.14
CA LEU A 157 -1.02 -6.26 6.29
C LEU A 157 -0.19 -5.01 5.92
N VAL A 158 -0.85 -3.86 5.94
CA VAL A 158 -0.27 -2.55 5.59
C VAL A 158 0.39 -1.89 6.81
N ALA A 159 -0.31 -1.84 7.95
CA ALA A 159 0.21 -1.25 9.18
C ALA A 159 -0.38 -1.87 10.44
N TYR A 160 0.33 -1.75 11.57
CA TYR A 160 -0.12 -2.21 12.89
C TYR A 160 0.64 -1.54 14.04
N PRO A 161 0.15 -1.59 15.29
CA PRO A 161 0.81 -0.95 16.43
C PRO A 161 2.16 -1.59 16.78
N GLU A 162 3.18 -0.79 17.08
CA GLU A 162 4.54 -1.25 17.42
C GLU A 162 4.58 -2.22 18.61
N ASN A 163 3.63 -2.10 19.53
CA ASN A 163 3.51 -2.94 20.72
C ASN A 163 2.60 -4.17 20.53
N ALA A 164 2.08 -4.42 19.32
CA ALA A 164 1.29 -5.61 19.05
C ALA A 164 2.16 -6.87 19.10
N SER A 165 1.61 -7.94 19.67
CA SER A 165 2.19 -9.28 19.60
C SER A 165 1.80 -9.90 18.27
N ILE A 166 2.78 -10.40 17.52
CA ILE A 166 2.58 -10.91 16.18
C ILE A 166 3.47 -12.14 15.93
N LYS A 167 2.89 -13.18 15.33
CA LYS A 167 3.61 -14.39 14.90
C LYS A 167 3.01 -14.94 13.62
N LEU A 168 3.82 -15.59 12.79
CA LEU A 168 3.32 -16.30 11.62
C LEU A 168 2.55 -17.54 12.05
N SER A 169 1.38 -17.74 11.47
CA SER A 169 0.52 -18.89 11.74
C SER A 169 -0.33 -19.30 10.53
N VAL A 170 -1.00 -20.42 10.72
CA VAL A 170 -2.11 -20.96 9.93
C VAL A 170 -3.16 -21.39 10.94
N TYR A 171 -4.43 -21.42 10.55
CA TYR A 171 -5.53 -21.74 11.47
C TYR A 171 -6.61 -22.59 10.81
N GLY A 172 -7.48 -23.17 11.64
CA GLY A 172 -8.57 -24.03 11.19
C GLY A 172 -8.18 -25.51 11.12
N ASN A 173 -8.94 -26.28 10.35
CA ASN A 173 -8.72 -27.71 10.18
C ASN A 173 -7.51 -28.00 9.24
N PRO A 174 -7.05 -29.26 9.11
CA PRO A 174 -5.92 -29.59 8.26
C PRO A 174 -6.09 -29.16 6.80
N LEU A 175 -7.32 -29.22 6.27
CA LEU A 175 -7.62 -28.79 4.91
C LEU A 175 -7.44 -27.28 4.74
N ALA A 176 -7.98 -26.48 5.65
CA ALA A 176 -7.79 -25.02 5.65
C ALA A 176 -6.30 -24.66 5.72
N THR A 177 -5.55 -25.33 6.61
CA THR A 177 -4.11 -25.11 6.79
C THR A 177 -3.30 -25.40 5.51
N GLN A 178 -3.72 -26.37 4.70
CA GLN A 178 -3.02 -26.73 3.45
C GLN A 178 -3.29 -25.78 2.30
N HIS A 179 -4.45 -25.10 2.30
CA HIS A 179 -4.89 -24.27 1.17
C HIS A 179 -4.84 -22.78 1.44
N MET A 180 -4.63 -22.36 2.69
CA MET A 180 -4.59 -20.95 3.04
C MET A 180 -3.22 -20.32 2.84
N ASN A 181 -3.22 -19.03 2.51
CA ASN A 181 -2.04 -18.19 2.63
C ASN A 181 -1.60 -18.09 4.09
N VAL A 182 -0.29 -17.90 4.30
CA VAL A 182 0.25 -17.69 5.65
C VAL A 182 -0.38 -16.43 6.27
N GLN A 183 -0.70 -16.52 7.56
CA GLN A 183 -1.34 -15.46 8.31
C GLN A 183 -0.40 -14.89 9.37
N TRP A 184 -0.67 -13.66 9.78
CA TRP A 184 -0.22 -13.10 11.03
C TRP A 184 -1.29 -13.35 12.09
N GLU A 185 -0.95 -14.07 13.15
CA GLU A 185 -1.73 -14.09 14.38
C GLU A 185 -1.29 -12.90 15.23
N MET A 186 -2.24 -12.02 15.56
CA MET A 186 -2.01 -10.73 16.18
C MET A 186 -2.87 -10.54 17.42
N THR A 187 -2.28 -10.03 18.49
CA THR A 187 -2.98 -9.56 19.71
C THR A 187 -2.38 -8.23 20.14
N GLY A 188 -3.16 -7.39 20.83
CA GLY A 188 -2.68 -6.09 21.30
C GLY A 188 -3.79 -5.06 21.39
N THR A 189 -3.43 -3.78 21.28
CA THR A 189 -4.39 -2.67 21.33
C THR A 189 -4.08 -1.68 20.23
N GLY A 190 -5.13 -1.21 19.57
CA GLY A 190 -5.06 -0.24 18.49
C GLY A 190 -5.36 -0.85 17.11
N PRO A 191 -5.38 0.01 16.08
CA PRO A 191 -5.84 -0.39 14.76
C PRO A 191 -4.74 -1.11 13.98
N ILE A 192 -5.14 -2.10 13.19
CA ILE A 192 -4.39 -2.55 12.02
C ILE A 192 -5.00 -1.97 10.76
N LEU A 193 -4.17 -1.78 9.75
CA LEU A 193 -4.58 -1.44 8.40
C LEU A 193 -4.22 -2.60 7.49
N MET A 194 -5.17 -3.04 6.68
CA MET A 194 -4.96 -4.07 5.68
C MET A 194 -5.56 -3.66 4.33
N GLN A 195 -4.89 -4.03 3.25
CA GLN A 195 -5.45 -3.88 1.92
C GLN A 195 -6.51 -4.97 1.66
N THR A 196 -7.57 -4.64 0.94
CA THR A 196 -8.68 -5.57 0.66
C THR A 196 -8.56 -6.29 -0.67
N GLY A 197 -7.70 -5.80 -1.58
CA GLY A 197 -7.39 -6.45 -2.82
C GLY A 197 -6.54 -7.69 -2.55
N PHE A 198 -7.09 -8.85 -2.86
CA PHE A 198 -6.36 -10.12 -2.83
C PHE A 198 -6.10 -10.60 -4.25
N ARG A 199 -5.00 -11.33 -4.41
CA ARG A 199 -4.68 -12.02 -5.66
C ARG A 199 -4.87 -13.51 -5.44
N ASP A 200 -5.89 -14.05 -6.08
CA ASP A 200 -6.07 -15.49 -6.20
C ASP A 200 -5.93 -15.82 -7.68
N SER A 201 -4.78 -16.34 -8.08
CA SER A 201 -4.51 -16.67 -9.48
C SER A 201 -5.47 -17.72 -10.02
N ALA A 202 -5.97 -18.63 -9.18
CA ALA A 202 -6.93 -19.64 -9.60
C ALA A 202 -8.32 -19.04 -9.85
N LEU A 203 -8.73 -18.10 -9.00
CA LEU A 203 -9.97 -17.33 -9.20
C LEU A 203 -9.83 -16.36 -10.38
N GLU A 204 -8.71 -15.66 -10.50
CA GLU A 204 -8.39 -14.80 -11.66
C GLU A 204 -8.47 -15.62 -12.95
N ASP A 205 -7.89 -16.82 -13.00
CA ASP A 205 -7.96 -17.71 -14.15
C ASP A 205 -9.41 -18.17 -14.45
N GLN A 206 -10.23 -18.44 -13.44
CA GLN A 206 -11.64 -18.81 -13.65
C GLN A 206 -12.47 -17.64 -14.19
N ILE A 207 -12.30 -16.46 -13.60
CA ILE A 207 -12.97 -15.22 -14.03
C ILE A 207 -12.51 -14.83 -15.45
N HIS A 208 -11.21 -14.93 -15.73
CA HIS A 208 -10.65 -14.59 -17.02
C HIS A 208 -10.95 -15.64 -18.10
N LYS A 209 -11.03 -16.93 -17.77
CA LYS A 209 -11.49 -17.98 -18.71
C LYS A 209 -12.89 -17.68 -19.23
N ASP A 210 -13.83 -17.27 -18.38
CA ASP A 210 -15.16 -16.86 -18.83
C ASP A 210 -15.13 -15.62 -19.73
N SER A 211 -14.23 -14.67 -19.48
CA SER A 211 -14.06 -13.46 -20.30
C SER A 211 -13.40 -13.76 -21.66
N ILE A 212 -12.43 -14.67 -21.71
CA ILE A 212 -11.76 -15.11 -22.93
C ILE A 212 -12.72 -15.96 -23.75
N VAL A 213 -13.39 -16.95 -23.16
CA VAL A 213 -14.41 -17.78 -23.85
C VAL A 213 -15.52 -16.91 -24.44
N ARG A 214 -16.01 -15.90 -23.70
CA ARG A 214 -17.00 -14.95 -24.24
C ARG A 214 -16.45 -14.09 -25.37
N ARG A 215 -15.17 -13.69 -25.32
CA ARG A 215 -14.52 -12.93 -26.39
C ARG A 215 -14.31 -13.79 -27.64
N THR A 216 -13.84 -15.03 -27.47
CA THR A 216 -13.66 -15.98 -28.57
C THR A 216 -15.00 -16.39 -29.19
N LEU A 217 -16.06 -16.60 -28.38
CA LEU A 217 -17.41 -16.86 -28.89
C LEU A 217 -17.98 -15.65 -29.65
N ARG A 218 -17.72 -14.43 -29.21
CA ARG A 218 -18.16 -13.20 -29.90
C ARG A 218 -17.40 -12.96 -31.21
N GLU A 219 -16.14 -13.39 -31.28
CA GLU A 219 -15.31 -13.32 -32.49
C GLU A 219 -15.60 -14.48 -33.47
N LEU A 220 -16.06 -15.65 -32.97
CA LEU A 220 -16.40 -16.84 -33.78
C LEU A 220 -17.86 -16.96 -34.18
N LEU A 221 -18.76 -16.09 -33.70
CA LEU A 221 -20.15 -16.03 -34.17
C LEU A 221 -20.29 -14.94 -35.24
N PRO A 222 -20.21 -15.30 -36.54
CA PRO A 222 -20.58 -14.38 -37.59
C PRO A 222 -22.10 -14.22 -37.56
N PHE A 223 -22.55 -12.98 -37.38
CA PHE A 223 -23.94 -12.52 -37.51
C PHE A 223 -24.90 -12.86 -36.36
N GLY A 224 -25.25 -11.82 -35.60
CA GLY A 224 -26.63 -11.66 -35.17
C GLY A 224 -27.51 -11.68 -36.42
N GLY A 225 -28.20 -12.81 -36.62
CA GLY A 225 -29.16 -13.01 -37.69
C GLY A 225 -30.35 -12.08 -37.49
N VAL A 226 -30.30 -10.91 -38.13
CA VAL A 226 -31.47 -10.12 -38.46
C VAL A 226 -32.19 -10.88 -39.57
N TYR A 227 -33.25 -11.61 -39.22
CA TYR A 227 -34.26 -12.03 -40.19
C TYR A 227 -35.08 -10.79 -40.57
N ILE A 228 -34.74 -10.15 -41.69
CA ILE A 228 -35.68 -9.30 -42.44
C ILE A 228 -36.10 -10.12 -43.67
N ARG A 229 -37.43 -10.17 -43.84
CA ARG A 229 -38.25 -11.00 -44.76
C ARG A 229 -37.61 -11.41 -46.08
#